data_AF-A0A2A6LN04-F1
#
_entry.id   AF-A0A2A6LN04-F1
#
_cell.length_a   1.000
_cell.length_b   1.000
_cell.length_c   1.000
_cell.angle_alpha   90.00
_cell.angle_beta   90.00
_cell.angle_gamma   90.00
#
_symmetry.space_group_name_H-M   'P 1'
#
loop_
_entity.id
_entity.type
_entity.pdbx_description
1 polymer ?
#
loop_
_entity_poly.entity_id
_entity_poly.type
_entity_poly.pdbx_seq_one_letter_code
_entity_poly.pdbx_strand_id
1 'polypeptide(L)'
;MTAYFSTPEKIQASAERIAAIIDAKPNGYFYPPAYFGKPGFLNFTPNVEVAQRAALKKNLPGILATFACGTVQREAGIELQKQTSYGNWNGPGFSGFSTGQQDGSGDLIFQLLVAKAMPPGECQPNAAGGLNRNFDATAFKNSSHPEIPPFATITDIPSVWNQQERSLAQWDGSVKMAFWRNIAAQLPIVGDPSKIDLVNTGVVANFLDGLPPAAYPFDVDMASAVRGEALFKDNCAVCHRPHNDTIYQFRDIGTDMNRAAVLNDAAFHLFAAGFQASCHDQDFLYRSPTGEEVRPCRMAGEDVITARTTPAVQGYVAEVLDGVWARAPYLHNGSVPTLYHLLVPASRPEQFLRGAIQYDTAKVGYVWDPAVTGLVADTSPTLTIYDTRKDGHAGTGHDRNLVVDGKLRRLDWSGPQYADALKDLIEYLKTR
;
A
#
# COMPACT_ATOMS: atom_id res chain seq x y z
N MET A 1 4.59 -6.37 -25.83
CA MET A 1 5.79 -7.07 -25.28
C MET A 1 6.00 -8.47 -25.82
N THR A 2 4.95 -9.19 -26.23
CA THR A 2 5.00 -10.58 -26.71
C THR A 2 5.99 -10.84 -27.85
N ALA A 3 6.26 -9.87 -28.73
CA ALA A 3 7.13 -10.10 -29.89
C ALA A 3 8.63 -10.30 -29.55
N TYR A 4 9.18 -9.65 -28.52
CA TYR A 4 10.64 -9.64 -28.25
C TYR A 4 11.10 -10.77 -27.33
N PHE A 5 10.18 -11.36 -26.57
CA PHE A 5 10.48 -12.38 -25.57
C PHE A 5 9.68 -13.68 -25.79
N SER A 6 9.11 -13.86 -27.00
CA SER A 6 8.26 -15.02 -27.30
C SER A 6 9.04 -16.34 -27.38
N THR A 7 10.30 -16.31 -27.82
CA THR A 7 11.12 -17.50 -28.07
C THR A 7 12.54 -17.33 -27.52
N PRO A 8 13.26 -18.44 -27.23
CA PRO A 8 14.69 -18.44 -26.88
C PRO A 8 15.53 -17.48 -27.71
N GLU A 9 15.41 -17.55 -29.04
CA GLU A 9 16.25 -16.83 -29.98
C GLU A 9 16.01 -15.33 -29.87
N LYS A 10 14.76 -14.92 -29.64
CA LYS A 10 14.42 -13.51 -29.47
C LYS A 10 14.82 -12.97 -28.10
N ILE A 11 14.77 -13.79 -27.05
CA ILE A 11 15.31 -13.45 -25.74
C ILE A 11 16.81 -13.22 -25.84
N GLN A 12 17.54 -14.14 -26.47
CA GLN A 12 18.98 -14.04 -26.68
C GLN A 12 19.34 -12.81 -27.52
N ALA A 13 18.65 -12.58 -28.65
CA ALA A 13 18.88 -11.40 -29.48
C ALA A 13 18.56 -10.09 -28.72
N SER A 14 17.54 -10.09 -27.88
CA SER A 14 17.22 -8.95 -27.00
C SER A 14 18.32 -8.72 -25.96
N ALA A 15 18.84 -9.78 -25.34
CA ALA A 15 19.94 -9.71 -24.38
C ALA A 15 21.21 -9.12 -25.01
N GLU A 16 21.57 -9.57 -26.22
CA GLU A 16 22.72 -9.07 -26.97
C GLU A 16 22.57 -7.59 -27.32
N ARG A 17 21.38 -7.15 -27.73
CA ARG A 17 21.08 -5.74 -28.00
C ARG A 17 21.22 -4.88 -26.74
N ILE A 18 20.69 -5.33 -25.62
CA ILE A 18 20.81 -4.61 -24.33
C ILE A 18 22.28 -4.56 -23.89
N ALA A 19 23.02 -5.67 -24.01
CA ALA A 19 24.44 -5.73 -23.73
C ALA A 19 25.24 -4.71 -24.58
N ALA A 20 24.95 -4.63 -25.88
CA ALA A 20 25.58 -3.67 -26.77
C ALA A 20 25.25 -2.22 -26.38
N ILE A 21 24.00 -1.93 -25.94
CA ILE A 21 23.62 -0.61 -25.43
C ILE A 21 24.40 -0.26 -24.16
N ILE A 22 24.60 -1.22 -23.25
CA ILE A 22 25.41 -1.06 -22.03
C ILE A 22 26.88 -0.77 -22.39
N ASP A 23 27.43 -1.51 -23.35
CA ASP A 23 28.83 -1.37 -23.80
C ASP A 23 29.09 -0.06 -24.52
N ALA A 24 28.08 0.51 -25.19
CA ALA A 24 28.17 1.83 -25.78
C ALA A 24 28.21 2.98 -24.74
N LYS A 25 27.94 2.72 -23.46
CA LYS A 25 27.99 3.75 -22.41
C LYS A 25 29.42 3.93 -21.89
N PRO A 26 29.90 5.18 -21.71
CA PRO A 26 31.22 5.43 -21.13
C PRO A 26 31.30 4.92 -19.69
N ASN A 27 32.51 4.64 -19.19
CA ASN A 27 32.71 4.32 -17.76
C ASN A 27 32.23 5.49 -16.89
N GLY A 28 31.62 5.20 -15.75
CA GLY A 28 31.00 6.20 -14.87
C GLY A 28 29.59 6.61 -15.31
N TYR A 29 29.02 6.03 -16.37
CA TYR A 29 27.69 6.46 -16.86
C TYR A 29 26.56 6.14 -15.88
N PHE A 30 26.54 4.93 -15.32
CA PHE A 30 25.51 4.53 -14.35
C PHE A 30 25.84 5.01 -12.94
N TYR A 31 27.12 5.27 -12.65
CA TYR A 31 27.59 5.89 -11.41
C TYR A 31 28.25 7.25 -11.65
N PRO A 32 27.47 8.27 -12.09
CA PRO A 32 28.02 9.58 -12.38
C PRO A 32 28.68 10.18 -11.12
N PRO A 33 29.95 10.64 -11.20
CA PRO A 33 30.65 11.20 -10.05
C PRO A 33 29.96 12.40 -9.41
N ALA A 34 29.16 13.16 -10.18
CA ALA A 34 28.37 14.28 -9.66
C ALA A 34 27.38 13.86 -8.55
N TYR A 35 26.92 12.60 -8.58
CA TYR A 35 26.04 12.04 -7.56
C TYR A 35 26.79 11.07 -6.65
N PHE A 36 27.41 10.04 -7.22
CA PHE A 36 28.04 8.95 -6.47
C PHE A 36 29.46 9.26 -5.96
N GLY A 37 30.06 10.37 -6.38
CA GLY A 37 31.32 10.86 -5.81
C GLY A 37 31.15 11.58 -4.46
N LYS A 38 29.91 11.76 -3.98
CA LYS A 38 29.63 12.41 -2.71
C LYS A 38 29.90 11.47 -1.53
N PRO A 39 30.27 12.01 -0.35
CA PRO A 39 30.36 11.22 0.89
C PRO A 39 29.08 10.41 1.12
N GLY A 40 29.23 9.13 1.48
CA GLY A 40 28.12 8.19 1.65
C GLY A 40 27.91 7.20 0.49
N PHE A 41 28.49 7.47 -0.69
CA PHE A 41 28.38 6.59 -1.87
C PHE A 41 29.70 5.90 -2.25
N LEU A 42 30.62 5.75 -1.30
CA LEU A 42 31.99 5.26 -1.54
C LEU A 42 32.06 3.87 -2.19
N ASN A 43 30.98 3.09 -2.13
CA ASN A 43 30.88 1.77 -2.76
C ASN A 43 30.44 1.80 -4.24
N PHE A 44 30.08 2.97 -4.78
CA PHE A 44 29.59 3.13 -6.16
C PHE A 44 30.67 3.74 -7.05
N THR A 45 31.76 3.00 -7.25
CA THR A 45 32.93 3.43 -8.03
C THR A 45 32.86 2.94 -9.49
N PRO A 46 33.63 3.55 -10.42
CA PRO A 46 33.72 3.04 -11.80
C PRO A 46 34.14 1.56 -11.89
N ASN A 47 34.97 1.08 -10.96
CA ASN A 47 35.38 -0.33 -10.91
C ASN A 47 34.20 -1.24 -10.53
N VAL A 48 33.40 -0.82 -9.54
CA VAL A 48 32.18 -1.54 -9.16
C VAL A 48 31.18 -1.53 -10.30
N GLU A 49 31.04 -0.40 -11.00
CA GLU A 49 30.20 -0.31 -12.20
C GLU A 49 30.62 -1.31 -13.28
N VAL A 50 31.91 -1.39 -13.61
CA VAL A 50 32.43 -2.34 -14.60
C VAL A 50 32.10 -3.78 -14.21
N ALA A 51 32.31 -4.14 -12.94
CA ALA A 51 31.98 -5.47 -12.42
C ALA A 51 30.48 -5.77 -12.53
N GLN A 52 29.62 -4.81 -12.16
CA GLN A 52 28.17 -4.97 -12.27
C GLN A 52 27.67 -5.04 -13.70
N ARG A 53 28.23 -4.24 -14.62
CA ARG A 53 27.92 -4.34 -16.05
C ARG A 53 28.25 -5.74 -16.57
N ALA A 54 29.41 -6.28 -16.22
CA ALA A 54 29.79 -7.63 -16.61
C ALA A 54 28.84 -8.68 -16.03
N ALA A 55 28.50 -8.57 -14.74
CA ALA A 55 27.56 -9.47 -14.07
C ALA A 55 26.16 -9.38 -14.69
N LEU A 56 25.62 -8.18 -14.92
CA LEU A 56 24.32 -7.97 -15.54
C LEU A 56 24.30 -8.60 -16.94
N LYS A 57 25.25 -8.24 -17.81
CA LYS A 57 25.32 -8.76 -19.18
C LYS A 57 25.39 -10.29 -19.22
N LYS A 58 26.19 -10.91 -18.35
CA LYS A 58 26.28 -12.37 -18.24
C LYS A 58 24.92 -13.00 -17.91
N ASN A 59 24.10 -12.33 -17.12
CA ASN A 59 22.82 -12.84 -16.63
C ASN A 59 21.61 -12.35 -17.46
N LEU A 60 21.79 -11.44 -18.44
CA LEU A 60 20.69 -10.84 -19.21
C LEU A 60 19.74 -11.87 -19.83
N PRO A 61 20.18 -12.95 -20.49
CA PRO A 61 19.26 -13.93 -21.05
C PRO A 61 18.33 -14.55 -19.98
N GLY A 62 18.89 -14.92 -18.82
CA GLY A 62 18.11 -15.49 -17.71
C GLY A 62 17.15 -14.48 -17.07
N ILE A 63 17.60 -13.22 -16.91
CA ILE A 63 16.76 -12.13 -16.40
C ILE A 63 15.58 -11.88 -17.33
N LEU A 64 15.83 -11.75 -18.64
CA LEU A 64 14.78 -11.50 -19.64
C LEU A 64 13.82 -12.68 -19.78
N ALA A 65 14.32 -13.91 -19.68
CA ALA A 65 13.48 -15.10 -19.65
C ALA A 65 12.57 -15.13 -18.41
N THR A 66 13.11 -14.82 -17.24
CA THR A 66 12.33 -14.69 -15.99
C THR A 66 11.29 -13.59 -16.10
N PHE A 67 11.64 -12.44 -16.69
CA PHE A 67 10.72 -11.33 -16.95
C PHE A 67 9.58 -11.74 -17.90
N ALA A 68 9.91 -12.45 -18.99
CA ALA A 68 8.93 -12.94 -19.95
C ALA A 68 7.94 -13.90 -19.30
N CYS A 69 8.43 -14.81 -18.47
CA CYS A 69 7.62 -15.74 -17.70
C CYS A 69 6.74 -15.03 -16.66
N GLY A 70 7.33 -14.13 -15.89
CA GLY A 70 6.60 -13.31 -14.92
C GLY A 70 5.52 -12.45 -15.56
N THR A 71 5.67 -12.08 -16.84
CA THR A 71 4.64 -11.33 -17.58
C THR A 71 3.43 -12.21 -17.90
N VAL A 72 3.64 -13.43 -18.40
CA VAL A 72 2.54 -14.39 -18.70
C VAL A 72 1.79 -14.77 -17.42
N GLN A 73 2.51 -14.99 -16.34
CA GLN A 73 1.96 -15.23 -15.01
C GLN A 73 1.03 -14.10 -14.56
N ARG A 74 1.55 -12.87 -14.55
CA ARG A 74 0.78 -11.70 -14.15
C ARG A 74 -0.40 -11.45 -15.06
N GLU A 75 -0.25 -11.68 -16.36
CA GLU A 75 -1.35 -11.59 -17.33
C GLU A 75 -2.49 -12.55 -16.95
N ALA A 76 -2.21 -13.82 -16.64
CA ALA A 76 -3.24 -14.75 -16.22
C ALA A 76 -3.92 -14.36 -14.90
N GLY A 77 -3.16 -13.85 -13.93
CA GLY A 77 -3.70 -13.30 -12.68
C GLY A 77 -4.62 -12.11 -12.90
N ILE A 78 -4.19 -11.13 -13.71
CA ILE A 78 -4.98 -9.94 -14.08
C ILE A 78 -6.25 -10.35 -14.84
N GLU A 79 -6.15 -11.26 -15.80
CA GLU A 79 -7.32 -11.73 -16.56
C GLU A 79 -8.31 -12.50 -15.68
N LEU A 80 -7.84 -13.26 -14.68
CA LEU A 80 -8.71 -13.84 -13.68
C LEU A 80 -9.38 -12.76 -12.83
N GLN A 81 -8.62 -11.79 -12.31
CA GLN A 81 -9.15 -10.69 -11.50
C GLN A 81 -10.20 -9.87 -12.25
N LYS A 82 -10.04 -9.66 -13.57
CA LYS A 82 -11.04 -8.99 -14.42
C LYS A 82 -12.36 -9.76 -14.57
N GLN A 83 -12.38 -11.05 -14.25
CA GLN A 83 -13.61 -11.87 -14.27
C GLN A 83 -14.33 -11.87 -12.90
N THR A 84 -13.79 -11.14 -11.91
CA THR A 84 -14.32 -11.07 -10.55
C THR A 84 -15.01 -9.72 -10.29
N SER A 85 -15.35 -9.46 -9.03
CA SER A 85 -15.87 -8.17 -8.55
C SER A 85 -15.03 -6.96 -8.99
N TYR A 86 -13.71 -7.11 -9.12
CA TYR A 86 -12.80 -6.06 -9.58
C TYR A 86 -12.98 -5.69 -11.06
N GLY A 87 -13.58 -6.57 -11.87
CA GLY A 87 -13.94 -6.30 -13.27
C GLY A 87 -15.31 -5.65 -13.46
N ASN A 88 -16.10 -5.52 -12.40
CA ASN A 88 -17.44 -4.95 -12.49
C ASN A 88 -17.37 -3.44 -12.78
N TRP A 89 -18.33 -2.93 -13.57
CA TRP A 89 -18.43 -1.49 -13.90
C TRP A 89 -18.56 -0.58 -12.66
N ASN A 90 -19.13 -1.12 -11.57
CA ASN A 90 -19.31 -0.45 -10.29
C ASN A 90 -18.16 -0.70 -9.30
N GLY A 91 -17.17 -1.50 -9.67
CA GLY A 91 -16.00 -1.77 -8.82
C GLY A 91 -14.94 -0.65 -8.89
N PRO A 92 -13.97 -0.64 -7.96
CA PRO A 92 -12.71 0.06 -8.13
C PRO A 92 -12.03 -0.49 -9.39
N GLY A 93 -12.06 0.29 -10.46
CA GLY A 93 -11.57 -0.15 -11.77
C GLY A 93 -10.08 -0.51 -11.75
N PHE A 94 -9.69 -1.41 -12.64
CA PHE A 94 -8.27 -1.64 -12.96
C PHE A 94 -7.65 -0.38 -13.56
N SER A 95 -6.46 -0.03 -13.08
CA SER A 95 -5.53 0.99 -13.59
C SER A 95 -5.95 1.68 -14.90
N GLY A 96 -6.19 2.99 -14.85
CA GLY A 96 -6.38 3.81 -16.05
C GLY A 96 -7.12 5.13 -15.80
N PHE A 97 -8.06 5.16 -14.86
CA PHE A 97 -8.86 6.36 -14.56
C PHE A 97 -9.23 6.53 -13.07
N SER A 98 -8.72 5.70 -12.16
CA SER A 98 -8.92 5.85 -10.72
C SER A 98 -7.57 6.11 -10.06
N THR A 99 -7.48 7.16 -9.26
CA THR A 99 -6.36 7.45 -8.34
C THR A 99 -6.42 6.58 -7.08
N GLY A 100 -7.49 5.80 -6.91
CA GLY A 100 -7.54 4.73 -5.93
C GLY A 100 -6.72 3.55 -6.41
N GLN A 101 -5.72 3.14 -5.63
CA GLN A 101 -5.08 1.85 -5.80
C GLN A 101 -6.10 0.76 -5.45
N GLN A 102 -6.17 -0.31 -6.26
CA GLN A 102 -6.71 -1.57 -5.76
C GLN A 102 -5.95 -1.91 -4.47
N ASP A 103 -6.65 -2.43 -3.47
CA ASP A 103 -5.99 -2.90 -2.24
C ASP A 103 -4.85 -3.85 -2.63
N GLY A 104 -3.65 -3.61 -2.10
CA GLY A 104 -2.50 -4.47 -2.37
C GLY A 104 -2.79 -5.94 -2.01
N SER A 105 -3.70 -6.19 -1.06
CA SER A 105 -4.18 -7.53 -0.72
C SER A 105 -5.03 -8.14 -1.84
N GLY A 106 -5.89 -7.34 -2.48
CA GLY A 106 -6.67 -7.75 -3.65
C GLY A 106 -5.77 -8.25 -4.77
N ASP A 107 -4.75 -7.48 -5.13
CA ASP A 107 -3.77 -7.86 -6.16
C ASP A 107 -2.90 -9.05 -5.75
N LEU A 108 -2.56 -9.14 -4.46
CA LEU A 108 -1.73 -10.19 -3.92
C LEU A 108 -2.39 -11.57 -4.03
N ILE A 109 -3.70 -11.67 -3.82
CA ILE A 109 -4.44 -12.95 -3.94
C ILE A 109 -4.17 -13.57 -5.31
N PHE A 110 -4.37 -12.81 -6.38
CA PHE A 110 -4.19 -13.33 -7.75
C PHE A 110 -2.75 -13.71 -8.04
N GLN A 111 -1.78 -12.93 -7.55
CA GLN A 111 -0.37 -13.25 -7.72
C GLN A 111 0.04 -14.52 -6.99
N LEU A 112 -0.41 -14.70 -5.73
CA LEU A 112 -0.13 -15.92 -4.97
C LEU A 112 -0.87 -17.13 -5.52
N LEU A 113 -2.09 -16.98 -6.04
CA LEU A 113 -2.81 -18.05 -6.74
C LEU A 113 -2.06 -18.51 -7.98
N VAL A 114 -1.57 -17.57 -8.80
CA VAL A 114 -0.73 -17.89 -9.96
C VAL A 114 0.58 -18.55 -9.52
N ALA A 115 1.24 -18.03 -8.49
CA ALA A 115 2.47 -18.62 -7.95
C ALA A 115 2.24 -20.05 -7.42
N LYS A 116 1.12 -20.30 -6.74
CA LYS A 116 0.71 -21.63 -6.27
C LYS A 116 0.41 -22.60 -7.41
N ALA A 117 -0.19 -22.10 -8.49
CA ALA A 117 -0.47 -22.89 -9.70
C ALA A 117 0.79 -23.15 -10.55
N MET A 118 1.88 -22.42 -10.30
CA MET A 118 3.14 -22.50 -11.05
C MET A 118 4.31 -22.83 -10.13
N PRO A 119 4.51 -24.10 -9.76
CA PRO A 119 5.56 -24.52 -8.84
C PRO A 119 6.98 -24.20 -9.34
N PRO A 120 7.97 -24.18 -8.44
CA PRO A 120 9.37 -23.91 -8.79
C PRO A 120 9.88 -24.81 -9.92
N GLY A 121 10.50 -24.21 -10.94
CA GLY A 121 10.98 -24.94 -12.13
C GLY A 121 10.02 -24.90 -13.32
N GLU A 122 8.77 -24.53 -13.09
CA GLU A 122 7.83 -24.15 -14.15
C GLU A 122 8.00 -22.67 -14.49
N CYS A 123 7.93 -22.35 -15.77
CA CYS A 123 8.32 -21.08 -16.39
C CYS A 123 9.74 -20.62 -16.05
N GLN A 124 10.69 -21.55 -16.18
CA GLN A 124 12.13 -21.29 -16.18
C GLN A 124 12.72 -21.50 -17.58
N PRO A 125 13.89 -20.89 -17.87
CA PRO A 125 14.73 -21.31 -18.99
C PRO A 125 15.01 -22.82 -18.89
N ASN A 126 14.72 -23.58 -19.94
CA ASN A 126 15.12 -24.98 -20.04
C ASN A 126 16.56 -25.09 -20.57
N ALA A 127 17.15 -26.28 -20.49
CA ALA A 127 18.52 -26.54 -20.95
C ALA A 127 18.74 -26.27 -22.45
N ALA A 128 17.66 -26.16 -23.24
CA ALA A 128 17.68 -25.79 -24.65
C ALA A 128 17.43 -24.28 -24.89
N GLY A 129 17.39 -23.46 -23.84
CA GLY A 129 17.18 -22.01 -23.90
C GLY A 129 15.72 -21.55 -24.01
N GLY A 130 14.75 -22.47 -24.11
CA GLY A 130 13.31 -22.18 -24.16
C GLY A 130 12.67 -21.95 -22.80
N LEU A 131 11.37 -21.64 -22.75
CA LEU A 131 10.63 -21.50 -21.49
C LEU A 131 9.81 -22.77 -21.23
N ASN A 132 9.92 -23.37 -20.04
CA ASN A 132 9.03 -24.44 -19.61
C ASN A 132 7.66 -23.85 -19.25
N ARG A 133 6.63 -23.91 -20.10
CA ARG A 133 5.34 -23.24 -19.82
C ARG A 133 4.26 -24.19 -19.33
N ASN A 134 4.56 -25.15 -18.45
CA ASN A 134 3.62 -26.13 -17.89
C ASN A 134 2.39 -25.55 -17.14
N PHE A 135 2.11 -24.27 -17.30
CA PHE A 135 0.94 -23.57 -16.79
C PHE A 135 -0.14 -23.47 -17.86
N ASP A 136 -1.27 -24.12 -17.61
CA ASP A 136 -2.48 -23.95 -18.40
C ASP A 136 -3.28 -22.74 -17.88
N ALA A 137 -3.02 -21.58 -18.48
CA ALA A 137 -3.72 -20.34 -18.15
C ALA A 137 -5.25 -20.43 -18.36
N THR A 138 -5.72 -21.28 -19.29
CA THR A 138 -7.17 -21.44 -19.52
C THR A 138 -7.79 -22.25 -18.41
N ALA A 139 -7.18 -23.38 -18.03
CA ALA A 139 -7.63 -24.18 -16.91
C ALA A 139 -7.59 -23.39 -15.59
N PHE A 140 -6.51 -22.64 -15.35
CA PHE A 140 -6.36 -21.78 -14.15
C PHE A 140 -7.47 -20.73 -14.03
N LYS A 141 -7.83 -20.06 -15.13
CA LYS A 141 -8.91 -19.06 -15.13
C LYS A 141 -10.29 -19.69 -14.90
N ASN A 142 -10.48 -20.94 -15.33
CA ASN A 142 -11.75 -21.65 -15.23
C ASN A 142 -11.91 -22.43 -13.90
N SER A 143 -10.88 -22.51 -13.07
CA SER A 143 -10.94 -23.18 -11.77
C SER A 143 -11.60 -22.30 -10.70
N SER A 144 -12.16 -22.93 -9.66
CA SER A 144 -12.70 -22.21 -8.50
C SER A 144 -11.58 -21.82 -7.54
N HIS A 145 -11.60 -20.57 -7.07
CA HIS A 145 -10.64 -20.01 -6.13
C HIS A 145 -11.39 -19.39 -4.93
N PRO A 146 -11.59 -20.13 -3.82
CA PRO A 146 -12.29 -19.61 -2.64
C PRO A 146 -11.57 -18.44 -1.96
N GLU A 147 -10.28 -18.24 -2.26
CA GLU A 147 -9.49 -17.11 -1.78
C GLU A 147 -9.99 -15.75 -2.32
N ILE A 148 -10.70 -15.74 -3.45
CA ILE A 148 -11.18 -14.51 -4.09
C ILE A 148 -12.47 -14.02 -3.41
N PRO A 149 -12.51 -12.78 -2.87
CA PRO A 149 -13.73 -12.23 -2.29
C PRO A 149 -14.78 -11.89 -3.36
N PRO A 150 -16.09 -11.97 -3.03
CA PRO A 150 -17.18 -11.69 -3.97
C PRO A 150 -17.45 -10.19 -4.19
N PHE A 151 -16.74 -9.33 -3.49
CA PHE A 151 -16.81 -7.86 -3.55
C PHE A 151 -15.44 -7.31 -3.92
N ALA A 152 -15.39 -6.07 -4.38
CA ALA A 152 -14.13 -5.44 -4.70
C ALA A 152 -13.65 -4.59 -3.51
N THR A 153 -12.34 -4.42 -3.40
CA THR A 153 -11.74 -3.70 -2.29
C THR A 153 -10.83 -2.59 -2.81
N ILE A 154 -10.79 -1.50 -2.06
CA ILE A 154 -9.96 -0.33 -2.32
C ILE A 154 -9.36 0.11 -0.99
N THR A 155 -8.12 0.59 -1.04
CA THR A 155 -7.50 1.24 0.11
C THR A 155 -6.75 2.47 -0.33
N ASP A 156 -6.70 3.46 0.55
CA ASP A 156 -5.67 4.48 0.49
C ASP A 156 -4.40 4.00 1.20
N ILE A 157 -3.25 4.54 0.82
CA ILE A 157 -1.97 4.10 1.38
C ILE A 157 -1.85 4.65 2.81
N PRO A 158 -1.64 3.81 3.85
CA PRO A 158 -1.36 4.31 5.19
C PRO A 158 -0.09 5.16 5.23
N SER A 159 -0.04 6.15 6.13
CA SER A 159 1.18 6.94 6.30
C SER A 159 2.32 6.06 6.82
N VAL A 160 3.53 6.29 6.31
CA VAL A 160 4.72 5.48 6.60
C VAL A 160 5.69 6.14 7.58
N TRP A 161 5.43 7.37 8.02
CA TRP A 161 6.18 8.00 9.10
C TRP A 161 5.79 7.40 10.45
N ASN A 162 6.69 7.54 11.42
CA ASN A 162 6.46 7.28 12.84
C ASN A 162 5.86 5.89 13.10
N GLN A 163 6.46 4.87 12.47
CA GLN A 163 5.92 3.51 12.51
C GLN A 163 6.14 2.82 13.86
N GLN A 164 7.07 3.31 14.69
CA GLN A 164 7.27 2.82 16.04
C GLN A 164 6.00 2.97 16.90
N GLU A 165 5.16 3.97 16.64
CA GLU A 165 3.89 4.17 17.34
C GLU A 165 2.78 3.18 16.92
N ARG A 166 3.06 2.27 15.97
CA ARG A 166 2.07 1.35 15.37
C ARG A 166 2.46 -0.10 15.62
N SER A 167 1.69 -0.78 16.47
CA SER A 167 1.90 -2.20 16.79
C SER A 167 1.35 -3.15 15.71
N LEU A 168 0.36 -2.68 14.95
CA LEU A 168 -0.30 -3.41 13.87
C LEU A 168 -0.12 -2.67 12.55
N ALA A 169 -0.15 -3.42 11.46
CA ALA A 169 -0.03 -2.92 10.10
C ALA A 169 -1.20 -3.39 9.24
N GLN A 170 -1.33 -2.73 8.08
CA GLN A 170 -2.55 -2.73 7.25
C GLN A 170 -3.73 -2.07 7.98
N TRP A 171 -4.72 -1.60 7.22
CA TRP A 171 -5.88 -0.94 7.82
C TRP A 171 -6.66 -1.85 8.78
N ASP A 172 -6.70 -3.15 8.50
CA ASP A 172 -7.42 -4.17 9.28
C ASP A 172 -6.64 -4.72 10.48
N GLY A 173 -5.40 -4.27 10.68
CA GLY A 173 -4.53 -4.77 11.74
C GLY A 173 -4.28 -6.28 11.67
N SER A 174 -4.26 -6.84 10.46
CA SER A 174 -3.98 -8.25 10.22
C SER A 174 -2.48 -8.57 10.28
N VAL A 175 -1.62 -7.66 9.83
CA VAL A 175 -0.16 -7.88 9.79
C VAL A 175 0.47 -7.30 11.05
N LYS A 176 1.40 -8.04 11.65
CA LYS A 176 2.15 -7.58 12.83
C LYS A 176 3.51 -7.03 12.42
N MET A 177 4.02 -6.05 13.16
CA MET A 177 5.35 -5.42 13.02
C MET A 177 5.69 -4.81 11.64
N ALA A 178 6.61 -3.83 11.65
CA ALA A 178 7.05 -3.11 10.45
C ALA A 178 7.73 -4.02 9.40
N PHE A 179 8.43 -5.06 9.83
CA PHE A 179 9.10 -6.00 8.91
C PHE A 179 8.08 -6.72 8.02
N TRP A 180 7.05 -7.36 8.59
CA TRP A 180 6.06 -8.08 7.79
C TRP A 180 5.14 -7.15 7.01
N ARG A 181 4.89 -5.93 7.48
CA ARG A 181 4.26 -4.88 6.64
C ARG A 181 5.04 -4.66 5.35
N ASN A 182 6.37 -4.58 5.44
CA ASN A 182 7.22 -4.36 4.26
C ASN A 182 7.26 -5.61 3.35
N ILE A 183 7.16 -6.82 3.89
CA ILE A 183 6.97 -8.04 3.08
C ILE A 183 5.62 -7.99 2.35
N ALA A 184 4.55 -7.63 3.07
CA ALA A 184 3.20 -7.46 2.51
C ALA A 184 3.13 -6.42 1.40
N ALA A 185 3.96 -5.37 1.47
CA ALA A 185 4.06 -4.35 0.41
C ALA A 185 4.92 -4.81 -0.80
N GLN A 186 5.90 -5.69 -0.59
CA GLN A 186 6.75 -6.21 -1.67
C GLN A 186 6.07 -7.31 -2.47
N LEU A 187 5.35 -8.21 -1.81
CA LEU A 187 4.74 -9.37 -2.46
C LEU A 187 3.81 -9.02 -3.64
N PRO A 188 2.90 -8.02 -3.57
CA PRO A 188 2.08 -7.62 -4.70
C PRO A 188 2.86 -6.99 -5.87
N ILE A 189 4.13 -6.65 -5.69
CA ILE A 189 4.97 -6.10 -6.77
C ILE A 189 5.83 -7.23 -7.37
N VAL A 190 6.45 -8.01 -6.50
CA VAL A 190 7.39 -9.07 -6.87
C VAL A 190 6.67 -10.31 -7.39
N GLY A 191 5.52 -10.66 -6.81
CA GLY A 191 4.67 -11.80 -7.18
C GLY A 191 5.28 -13.18 -6.93
N ASP A 192 6.49 -13.23 -6.37
CA ASP A 192 7.24 -14.45 -6.08
C ASP A 192 7.88 -14.32 -4.70
N PRO A 193 7.37 -15.03 -3.68
CA PRO A 193 7.91 -14.97 -2.32
C PRO A 193 9.42 -15.25 -2.24
N SER A 194 9.95 -16.13 -3.09
CA SER A 194 11.38 -16.49 -3.06
C SER A 194 12.32 -15.36 -3.51
N LYS A 195 11.77 -14.27 -4.07
CA LYS A 195 12.52 -13.12 -4.59
C LYS A 195 12.36 -11.86 -3.75
N ILE A 196 11.75 -11.96 -2.58
CA ILE A 196 11.58 -10.83 -1.66
C ILE A 196 12.94 -10.43 -1.09
N ASP A 197 13.18 -9.13 -0.90
CA ASP A 197 14.45 -8.64 -0.37
C ASP A 197 14.36 -8.46 1.15
N LEU A 198 14.84 -9.46 1.91
CA LEU A 198 14.81 -9.42 3.39
C LEU A 198 15.66 -8.28 3.96
N VAL A 199 16.80 -7.96 3.32
CA VAL A 199 17.69 -6.89 3.77
C VAL A 199 16.98 -5.55 3.64
N ASN A 200 16.42 -5.26 2.47
CA ASN A 200 15.66 -4.03 2.25
C ASN A 200 14.45 -3.95 3.18
N THR A 201 13.78 -5.08 3.45
CA THR A 201 12.66 -5.14 4.41
C THR A 201 13.06 -4.62 5.79
N GLY A 202 14.20 -5.09 6.33
CA GLY A 202 14.73 -4.65 7.62
C GLY A 202 15.25 -3.21 7.62
N VAL A 203 15.97 -2.81 6.57
CA VAL A 203 16.48 -1.43 6.43
C VAL A 203 15.33 -0.42 6.37
N VAL A 204 14.30 -0.68 5.57
CA VAL A 204 13.12 0.19 5.46
C VAL A 204 12.32 0.18 6.76
N ALA A 205 12.22 -0.95 7.46
CA ALA A 205 11.57 -0.99 8.78
C ALA A 205 12.26 -0.05 9.77
N ASN A 206 13.59 -0.08 9.85
CA ASN A 206 14.37 0.81 10.71
C ASN A 206 14.30 2.28 10.28
N PHE A 207 14.34 2.56 8.97
CA PHE A 207 14.29 3.92 8.47
C PHE A 207 12.96 4.59 8.82
N LEU A 208 11.85 3.86 8.68
CA LEU A 208 10.51 4.36 8.94
C LEU A 208 10.12 4.33 10.42
N ASP A 209 10.90 3.64 11.26
CA ASP A 209 10.64 3.47 12.70
C ASP A 209 10.43 4.83 13.37
N GLY A 210 11.42 5.71 13.35
CA GLY A 210 11.34 7.05 13.97
C GLY A 210 11.24 8.21 12.98
N LEU A 211 10.87 7.97 11.72
CA LEU A 211 10.79 9.02 10.70
C LEU A 211 9.64 9.99 11.04
N PRO A 212 9.87 11.27 11.36
CA PRO A 212 8.77 12.17 11.70
C PRO A 212 7.94 12.55 10.46
N PRO A 213 6.64 12.86 10.62
CA PRO A 213 5.87 13.50 9.57
C PRO A 213 6.42 14.89 9.24
N ALA A 214 6.11 15.39 8.04
CA ALA A 214 6.36 16.79 7.72
C ALA A 214 5.45 17.70 8.57
N ALA A 215 6.00 18.80 9.08
CA ALA A 215 5.22 19.83 9.73
C ALA A 215 4.25 20.49 8.74
N TYR A 216 3.10 20.95 9.24
CA TYR A 216 2.14 21.70 8.44
C TYR A 216 2.80 22.98 7.91
N PRO A 217 2.84 23.19 6.58
CA PRO A 217 3.65 24.25 5.97
C PRO A 217 2.94 25.60 5.88
N PHE A 218 1.72 25.71 6.41
CA PHE A 218 0.91 26.94 6.37
C PHE A 218 0.65 27.48 7.79
N ASP A 219 0.02 28.64 7.86
CA ASP A 219 -0.28 29.30 9.13
C ASP A 219 -1.25 28.47 10.01
N VAL A 220 -0.98 28.49 11.32
CA VAL A 220 -1.81 27.87 12.35
C VAL A 220 -2.22 28.94 13.36
N ASP A 221 -3.51 29.00 13.68
CA ASP A 221 -4.02 29.81 14.79
C ASP A 221 -3.71 29.09 16.10
N MET A 222 -2.54 29.38 16.67
CA MET A 222 -2.05 28.68 17.87
C MET A 222 -2.97 28.87 19.09
N ALA A 223 -3.69 29.99 19.20
CA ALA A 223 -4.62 30.18 20.29
C ALA A 223 -5.83 29.23 20.17
N SER A 224 -6.33 29.03 18.95
CA SER A 224 -7.32 27.99 18.63
C SER A 224 -6.78 26.57 18.83
N ALA A 225 -5.56 26.28 18.37
CA ALA A 225 -4.94 24.97 18.51
C ALA A 225 -4.79 24.54 19.99
N VAL A 226 -4.40 25.46 20.88
CA VAL A 226 -4.32 25.17 22.33
C VAL A 226 -5.68 24.80 22.92
N ARG A 227 -6.77 25.44 22.49
CA ARG A 227 -8.13 25.05 22.92
C ARG A 227 -8.55 23.72 22.31
N GLY A 228 -8.18 23.48 21.06
CA GLY A 228 -8.44 22.24 20.33
C GLY A 228 -7.78 21.00 20.94
N GLU A 229 -6.63 21.16 21.59
CA GLU A 229 -5.94 20.06 22.28
C GLU A 229 -6.84 19.40 23.34
N ALA A 230 -7.55 20.21 24.13
CA ALA A 230 -8.47 19.69 25.14
C ALA A 230 -9.62 18.91 24.50
N LEU A 231 -10.17 19.40 23.39
CA LEU A 231 -11.22 18.72 22.62
C LEU A 231 -10.72 17.39 22.06
N PHE A 232 -9.51 17.37 21.52
CA PHE A 232 -8.89 16.15 20.99
C PHE A 232 -8.66 15.12 22.09
N LYS A 233 -8.10 15.52 23.23
CA LYS A 233 -7.88 14.65 24.39
C LYS A 233 -9.18 14.03 24.86
N ASP A 234 -10.26 14.81 24.88
CA ASP A 234 -11.57 14.38 25.35
C ASP A 234 -12.35 13.50 24.38
N ASN A 235 -12.13 13.62 23.07
CA ASN A 235 -12.98 12.96 22.08
C ASN A 235 -12.24 11.97 21.17
N CYS A 236 -10.97 12.21 20.88
CA CYS A 236 -10.23 11.53 19.82
C CYS A 236 -9.15 10.59 20.38
N ALA A 237 -8.40 11.05 21.39
CA ALA A 237 -7.23 10.36 21.93
C ALA A 237 -7.54 9.00 22.56
N VAL A 238 -8.80 8.72 22.90
CA VAL A 238 -9.20 7.41 23.40
C VAL A 238 -9.06 6.33 22.33
N CYS A 239 -9.26 6.66 21.05
CA CYS A 239 -9.08 5.72 19.94
C CYS A 239 -7.75 5.96 19.21
N HIS A 240 -7.41 7.22 18.95
CA HIS A 240 -6.21 7.61 18.22
C HIS A 240 -5.03 7.81 19.18
N ARG A 241 -4.46 6.68 19.63
CA ARG A 241 -3.34 6.64 20.58
C ARG A 241 -2.20 5.77 20.07
N PRO A 242 -0.95 6.05 20.52
CA PRO A 242 0.17 5.14 20.38
C PRO A 242 -0.18 3.69 20.69
N HIS A 243 0.36 2.78 19.88
CA HIS A 243 0.27 1.33 20.09
C HIS A 243 -1.16 0.79 20.23
N ASN A 244 -2.16 1.48 19.67
CA ASN A 244 -3.52 0.98 19.66
C ASN A 244 -3.62 -0.31 18.82
N ASP A 245 -4.06 -1.38 19.45
CA ASP A 245 -4.27 -2.70 18.86
C ASP A 245 -5.77 -3.08 18.81
N THR A 246 -6.64 -2.15 19.20
CA THR A 246 -8.09 -2.34 19.16
C THR A 246 -8.59 -2.33 17.72
N ILE A 247 -9.36 -3.35 17.36
CA ILE A 247 -10.03 -3.46 16.06
C ILE A 247 -11.47 -2.96 16.21
N TYR A 248 -11.77 -1.84 15.57
CA TYR A 248 -13.10 -1.24 15.56
C TYR A 248 -13.94 -1.85 14.44
N GLN A 249 -15.05 -2.47 14.82
CA GLN A 249 -15.92 -3.21 13.92
C GLN A 249 -16.93 -2.29 13.25
N PHE A 250 -17.69 -2.84 12.30
CA PHE A 250 -18.80 -2.13 11.65
C PHE A 250 -19.80 -1.55 12.66
N ARG A 251 -20.13 -2.30 13.72
CA ARG A 251 -21.05 -1.82 14.77
C ARG A 251 -20.48 -0.64 15.56
N ASP A 252 -19.17 -0.51 15.64
CA ASP A 252 -18.51 0.55 16.40
C ASP A 252 -18.43 1.81 15.54
N ILE A 253 -17.81 1.70 14.35
CA ILE A 253 -17.42 2.85 13.53
C ILE A 253 -18.24 2.99 12.25
N GLY A 254 -18.81 1.92 11.68
CA GLY A 254 -19.73 1.98 10.53
C GLY A 254 -19.09 2.28 9.17
N THR A 255 -17.76 2.22 9.08
CA THR A 255 -17.03 2.38 7.81
C THR A 255 -17.25 1.20 6.88
N ASP A 256 -17.02 1.42 5.57
CA ASP A 256 -17.03 0.35 4.55
C ASP A 256 -16.22 -0.87 5.01
N MET A 257 -16.76 -2.08 4.89
CA MET A 257 -16.15 -3.31 5.41
C MET A 257 -15.48 -4.17 4.35
N ASN A 258 -15.53 -3.80 3.08
CA ASN A 258 -15.00 -4.62 1.99
C ASN A 258 -13.50 -4.90 2.22
N ARG A 259 -12.71 -3.88 2.60
CA ARG A 259 -11.28 -4.09 2.89
C ARG A 259 -11.06 -5.00 4.10
N ALA A 260 -11.78 -4.82 5.20
CA ALA A 260 -11.63 -5.68 6.37
C ALA A 260 -12.07 -7.13 6.10
N ALA A 261 -13.00 -7.34 5.17
CA ALA A 261 -13.51 -8.65 4.80
C ALA A 261 -12.69 -9.37 3.72
N VAL A 262 -11.65 -8.73 3.15
CA VAL A 262 -10.81 -9.31 2.09
C VAL A 262 -10.13 -10.62 2.51
N LEU A 263 -9.73 -10.70 3.79
CA LEU A 263 -9.11 -11.86 4.40
C LEU A 263 -10.19 -12.88 4.83
N ASN A 264 -10.76 -13.59 3.87
CA ASN A 264 -11.51 -14.81 4.19
C ASN A 264 -10.55 -15.94 4.63
N ASP A 265 -11.10 -17.06 5.11
CA ASP A 265 -10.32 -18.19 5.63
C ASP A 265 -9.27 -18.73 4.63
N ALA A 266 -9.69 -18.92 3.38
CA ALA A 266 -8.81 -19.41 2.32
C ALA A 266 -7.71 -18.39 1.96
N ALA A 267 -8.07 -17.11 1.86
CA ALA A 267 -7.14 -16.01 1.60
C ALA A 267 -6.11 -15.85 2.73
N PHE A 268 -6.53 -16.01 4.00
CA PHE A 268 -5.63 -15.98 5.15
C PHE A 268 -4.56 -17.08 5.04
N HIS A 269 -4.96 -18.32 4.73
CA HIS A 269 -4.01 -19.41 4.55
C HIS A 269 -3.07 -19.19 3.36
N LEU A 270 -3.58 -18.62 2.26
CA LEU A 270 -2.76 -18.24 1.11
C LEU A 270 -1.69 -17.19 1.49
N PHE A 271 -2.07 -16.17 2.26
CA PHE A 271 -1.17 -15.10 2.69
C PHE A 271 -0.13 -15.58 3.69
N ALA A 272 -0.56 -16.38 4.68
CA ALA A 272 0.34 -16.99 5.65
C ALA A 272 1.39 -17.86 4.94
N ALA A 273 0.98 -18.67 3.96
CA ALA A 273 1.91 -19.46 3.14
C ALA A 273 2.87 -18.57 2.32
N GLY A 274 2.37 -17.46 1.74
CA GLY A 274 3.18 -16.48 1.02
C GLY A 274 4.23 -15.78 1.89
N PHE A 275 3.86 -15.37 3.11
CA PHE A 275 4.81 -14.83 4.09
C PHE A 275 5.85 -15.86 4.52
N GLN A 276 5.43 -17.08 4.84
CA GLN A 276 6.36 -18.15 5.19
C GLN A 276 7.35 -18.44 4.06
N ALA A 277 6.86 -18.52 2.81
CA ALA A 277 7.69 -18.73 1.63
C ALA A 277 8.63 -17.55 1.32
N SER A 278 8.33 -16.35 1.84
CA SER A 278 9.21 -15.18 1.70
C SER A 278 10.49 -15.32 2.53
N CYS A 279 10.45 -16.13 3.59
CA CYS A 279 11.59 -16.43 4.45
C CYS A 279 12.52 -17.50 3.86
N HIS A 280 13.12 -17.17 2.73
CA HIS A 280 14.11 -17.99 2.02
C HIS A 280 15.48 -18.05 2.72
N ASP A 281 15.70 -17.24 3.75
CA ASP A 281 16.82 -17.33 4.69
C ASP A 281 16.28 -17.37 6.14
N GLN A 282 16.33 -18.55 6.77
CA GLN A 282 15.84 -18.79 8.13
C GLN A 282 16.74 -18.22 9.23
N ASP A 283 17.99 -17.89 8.87
CA ASP A 283 18.98 -17.32 9.78
C ASP A 283 19.09 -15.79 9.63
N PHE A 284 18.34 -15.22 8.67
CA PHE A 284 18.26 -13.79 8.44
C PHE A 284 17.98 -13.04 9.75
N LEU A 285 18.79 -12.02 9.99
CA LEU A 285 18.69 -11.16 11.16
C LEU A 285 18.95 -9.71 10.76
N TYR A 286 18.28 -8.78 11.43
CA TYR A 286 18.62 -7.36 11.39
C TYR A 286 18.58 -6.79 12.81
N ARG A 287 19.28 -5.68 13.04
CA ARG A 287 19.22 -4.97 14.33
C ARG A 287 18.19 -3.86 14.25
N SER A 288 17.28 -3.76 15.21
CA SER A 288 16.35 -2.65 15.33
C SER A 288 17.09 -1.33 15.65
N PRO A 289 16.43 -0.16 15.58
CA PRO A 289 17.05 1.10 15.97
C PRO A 289 17.48 1.15 17.44
N THR A 290 16.86 0.35 18.32
CA THR A 290 17.23 0.20 19.74
C THR A 290 18.39 -0.78 19.96
N GLY A 291 18.87 -1.43 18.91
CA GLY A 291 19.99 -2.40 18.96
C GLY A 291 19.57 -3.86 19.18
N GLU A 292 18.27 -4.13 19.30
CA GLU A 292 17.73 -5.49 19.46
C GLU A 292 17.96 -6.34 18.20
N GLU A 293 18.36 -7.60 18.37
CA GLU A 293 18.44 -8.54 17.26
C GLU A 293 17.08 -9.14 16.94
N VAL A 294 16.58 -8.85 15.74
CA VAL A 294 15.29 -9.36 15.27
C VAL A 294 15.52 -10.47 14.26
N ARG A 295 14.90 -11.64 14.48
CA ARG A 295 14.95 -12.82 13.61
C ARG A 295 13.56 -13.14 13.06
N PRO A 296 13.07 -12.34 12.09
CA PRO A 296 11.67 -12.40 11.69
C PRO A 296 11.29 -13.76 11.10
N CYS A 297 12.21 -14.41 10.40
CA CYS A 297 11.96 -15.71 9.77
C CYS A 297 11.85 -16.90 10.73
N ARG A 298 12.09 -16.70 12.03
CA ARG A 298 11.88 -17.70 13.08
C ARG A 298 10.60 -17.47 13.89
N MET A 299 9.84 -16.42 13.58
CA MET A 299 8.59 -16.11 14.27
C MET A 299 7.52 -17.14 13.97
N ALA A 300 6.64 -17.40 14.95
CA ALA A 300 5.47 -18.23 14.74
C ALA A 300 4.46 -17.50 13.84
N GLY A 301 3.62 -18.25 13.11
CA GLY A 301 2.71 -17.68 12.11
C GLY A 301 1.73 -16.66 12.71
N GLU A 302 1.26 -16.91 13.93
CA GLU A 302 0.40 -16.00 14.70
C GLU A 302 1.10 -14.67 15.05
N ASP A 303 2.42 -14.62 15.06
CA ASP A 303 3.22 -13.40 15.27
C ASP A 303 3.51 -12.65 13.97
N VAL A 304 3.12 -13.22 12.82
CA VAL A 304 3.27 -12.62 11.48
C VAL A 304 1.95 -12.02 11.01
N ILE A 305 0.90 -12.84 10.99
CA ILE A 305 -0.43 -12.48 10.49
C ILE A 305 -1.51 -13.03 11.42
N THR A 306 -2.49 -12.19 11.74
CA THR A 306 -3.64 -12.53 12.59
C THR A 306 -4.84 -12.85 11.70
N ALA A 307 -5.53 -13.95 11.99
CA ALA A 307 -6.75 -14.31 11.30
C ALA A 307 -7.85 -13.27 11.56
N ARG A 308 -8.27 -12.56 10.50
CA ARG A 308 -9.39 -11.61 10.49
C ARG A 308 -10.56 -12.14 9.65
N THR A 309 -10.85 -13.43 9.81
CA THR A 309 -11.65 -14.22 8.85
C THR A 309 -13.15 -14.24 9.12
N THR A 310 -13.60 -13.67 10.24
CA THR A 310 -15.02 -13.63 10.61
C THR A 310 -15.48 -12.21 10.96
N PRO A 311 -16.77 -11.87 10.77
CA PRO A 311 -17.30 -10.55 11.10
C PRO A 311 -17.04 -10.11 12.54
N ALA A 312 -16.93 -11.06 13.48
CA ALA A 312 -16.69 -10.78 14.89
C ALA A 312 -15.25 -10.31 15.20
N VAL A 313 -14.32 -10.44 14.25
CA VAL A 313 -12.92 -10.00 14.40
C VAL A 313 -12.47 -9.07 13.28
N GLN A 314 -13.35 -8.76 12.32
CA GLN A 314 -13.11 -7.83 11.23
C GLN A 314 -13.39 -6.39 11.64
N GLY A 315 -12.56 -5.48 11.18
CA GLY A 315 -12.66 -4.07 11.47
C GLY A 315 -11.38 -3.36 11.09
N TYR A 316 -11.18 -2.16 11.63
CA TYR A 316 -10.02 -1.33 11.35
C TYR A 316 -9.35 -0.85 12.63
N VAL A 317 -8.05 -0.58 12.54
CA VAL A 317 -7.28 0.05 13.62
C VAL A 317 -7.45 1.57 13.53
N ALA A 318 -7.64 2.23 14.67
CA ALA A 318 -7.54 3.68 14.76
C ALA A 318 -6.07 4.06 15.00
N GLU A 319 -5.37 4.43 13.93
CA GLU A 319 -3.95 4.78 13.98
C GLU A 319 -3.70 6.14 14.63
N VAL A 320 -2.46 6.39 15.05
CA VAL A 320 -2.01 7.74 15.45
C VAL A 320 -2.24 8.76 14.32
N LEU A 321 -2.57 10.00 14.72
CA LEU A 321 -2.95 11.10 13.83
C LEU A 321 -1.81 12.08 13.57
N ASP A 322 -0.58 11.59 13.66
CA ASP A 322 0.60 12.37 13.34
C ASP A 322 0.68 12.66 11.83
N GLY A 323 0.96 13.92 11.49
CA GLY A 323 0.92 14.41 10.11
C GLY A 323 -0.46 14.32 9.46
N VAL A 324 -1.56 14.24 10.22
CA VAL A 324 -2.93 14.03 9.69
C VAL A 324 -3.36 15.05 8.64
N TRP A 325 -2.78 16.25 8.68
CA TRP A 325 -2.99 17.27 7.66
C TRP A 325 -2.61 16.77 6.25
N ALA A 326 -1.56 15.96 6.13
CA ALA A 326 -1.03 15.46 4.86
C ALA A 326 -1.64 14.12 4.43
N ARG A 327 -2.64 13.62 5.16
CA ARG A 327 -3.26 12.30 4.94
C ARG A 327 -4.63 12.36 4.26
N ALA A 328 -4.94 13.47 3.60
CA ALA A 328 -6.14 13.57 2.79
C ALA A 328 -5.94 12.81 1.46
N PRO A 329 -6.96 12.12 0.93
CA PRO A 329 -8.29 11.90 1.51
C PRO A 329 -8.29 10.93 2.70
N TYR A 330 -9.30 11.04 3.56
CA TYR A 330 -9.42 10.33 4.84
C TYR A 330 -10.24 9.03 4.72
N LEU A 331 -10.15 8.22 5.79
CA LEU A 331 -10.63 6.84 5.93
C LEU A 331 -9.79 5.82 5.14
N HIS A 332 -9.99 4.53 5.42
CA HIS A 332 -9.17 3.45 4.87
C HIS A 332 -9.22 3.35 3.34
N ASN A 333 -10.29 3.83 2.71
CA ASN A 333 -10.53 3.81 1.26
C ASN A 333 -10.37 5.20 0.60
N GLY A 334 -9.96 6.22 1.36
CA GLY A 334 -9.78 7.58 0.87
C GLY A 334 -11.08 8.19 0.33
N SER A 335 -12.21 7.93 0.99
CA SER A 335 -13.56 8.32 0.56
C SER A 335 -14.03 9.67 1.10
N VAL A 336 -13.23 10.32 1.95
CA VAL A 336 -13.58 11.62 2.55
C VAL A 336 -12.53 12.68 2.18
N PRO A 337 -12.85 13.72 1.40
CA PRO A 337 -11.83 14.54 0.74
C PRO A 337 -10.96 15.41 1.66
N THR A 338 -11.52 15.91 2.76
CA THR A 338 -10.81 16.84 3.66
C THR A 338 -11.16 16.58 5.13
N LEU A 339 -10.36 17.12 6.05
CA LEU A 339 -10.54 16.91 7.48
C LEU A 339 -11.86 17.49 7.97
N TYR A 340 -12.26 18.63 7.40
CA TYR A 340 -13.58 19.22 7.62
C TYR A 340 -14.71 18.23 7.29
N HIS A 341 -14.67 17.58 6.12
CA HIS A 341 -15.72 16.61 5.73
C HIS A 341 -15.71 15.34 6.61
N LEU A 342 -14.56 14.99 7.19
CA LEU A 342 -14.46 13.90 8.15
C LEU A 342 -15.22 14.25 9.45
N LEU A 343 -15.02 15.46 9.96
CA LEU A 343 -15.57 15.97 11.21
C LEU A 343 -17.01 16.51 11.08
N VAL A 344 -17.47 16.78 9.87
CA VAL A 344 -18.82 17.26 9.55
C VAL A 344 -19.45 16.29 8.53
N PRO A 345 -19.88 15.09 8.94
CA PRO A 345 -20.27 14.02 8.02
C PRO A 345 -21.39 14.39 7.06
N ALA A 346 -22.33 15.22 7.49
CA ALA A 346 -23.43 15.72 6.64
C ALA A 346 -22.95 16.57 5.44
N SER A 347 -21.69 17.01 5.44
CA SER A 347 -21.09 17.77 4.34
C SER A 347 -20.34 16.90 3.32
N ARG A 348 -20.17 15.59 3.58
CA ARG A 348 -19.40 14.69 2.70
C ARG A 348 -20.03 14.65 1.29
N PRO A 349 -19.26 14.96 0.24
CA PRO A 349 -19.78 14.91 -1.12
C PRO A 349 -19.86 13.46 -1.63
N GLU A 350 -20.88 13.14 -2.45
CA GLU A 350 -20.96 11.83 -3.13
C GLU A 350 -19.85 11.67 -4.19
N GLN A 351 -19.40 12.78 -4.77
CA GLN A 351 -18.36 12.80 -5.79
C GLN A 351 -17.39 13.95 -5.54
N PHE A 352 -16.09 13.68 -5.68
CA PHE A 352 -15.04 14.69 -5.49
C PHE A 352 -13.79 14.39 -6.33
N LEU A 353 -12.95 15.41 -6.52
CA LEU A 353 -11.68 15.33 -7.21
C LEU A 353 -10.62 14.64 -6.35
N ARG A 354 -9.92 13.67 -6.94
CA ARG A 354 -8.65 13.13 -6.43
C ARG A 354 -7.53 13.38 -7.43
N GLY A 355 -6.30 13.48 -6.93
CA GLY A 355 -5.12 13.75 -7.76
C GLY A 355 -4.85 15.24 -8.01
N ALA A 356 -5.67 16.14 -7.45
CA ALA A 356 -5.36 17.55 -7.37
C ALA A 356 -4.13 17.77 -6.47
N ILE A 357 -3.23 18.65 -6.86
CA ILE A 357 -2.02 18.98 -6.10
C ILE A 357 -2.15 20.30 -5.31
N GLN A 358 -3.20 21.07 -5.56
CA GLN A 358 -3.53 22.28 -4.80
C GLN A 358 -4.15 21.89 -3.45
N TYR A 359 -3.77 22.60 -2.41
CA TYR A 359 -4.17 22.31 -1.03
C TYR A 359 -5.19 23.34 -0.52
N ASP A 360 -6.30 22.88 0.07
CA ASP A 360 -7.31 23.68 0.76
C ASP A 360 -6.95 23.77 2.25
N THR A 361 -6.35 24.90 2.65
CA THR A 361 -5.92 25.14 4.05
C THR A 361 -7.09 25.37 5.00
N ALA A 362 -8.26 25.78 4.49
CA ALA A 362 -9.44 26.03 5.29
C ALA A 362 -10.14 24.73 5.68
N LYS A 363 -10.20 23.75 4.76
CA LYS A 363 -10.80 22.44 5.02
C LYS A 363 -9.81 21.34 5.37
N VAL A 364 -8.51 21.63 5.25
CA VAL A 364 -7.37 20.74 5.49
C VAL A 364 -7.46 19.47 4.63
N GLY A 365 -7.00 19.60 3.39
CA GLY A 365 -6.94 18.52 2.40
C GLY A 365 -6.62 19.08 1.03
N TYR A 366 -6.76 18.27 -0.02
CA TYR A 366 -6.60 18.74 -1.39
C TYR A 366 -7.88 19.39 -1.93
N VAL A 367 -7.74 20.24 -2.94
CA VAL A 367 -8.88 20.76 -3.69
C VAL A 367 -9.70 19.59 -4.24
N TRP A 368 -10.97 19.57 -3.89
CA TRP A 368 -11.83 18.40 -4.05
C TRP A 368 -13.10 18.69 -4.88
N ASP A 369 -13.49 19.95 -5.05
CA ASP A 369 -14.77 20.29 -5.68
C ASP A 369 -14.72 20.06 -7.21
N PRO A 370 -15.55 19.17 -7.78
CA PRO A 370 -15.60 18.97 -9.22
C PRO A 370 -15.90 20.25 -10.03
N ALA A 371 -16.55 21.26 -9.43
CA ALA A 371 -16.84 22.53 -10.08
C ALA A 371 -15.57 23.30 -10.50
N VAL A 372 -14.43 23.05 -9.87
CA VAL A 372 -13.15 23.72 -10.18
C VAL A 372 -12.22 22.89 -11.07
N THR A 373 -12.70 21.79 -11.65
CA THR A 373 -11.89 20.89 -12.52
C THR A 373 -11.08 21.65 -13.57
N GLY A 374 -11.71 22.60 -14.28
CA GLY A 374 -11.06 23.38 -15.33
C GLY A 374 -9.94 24.31 -14.84
N LEU A 375 -9.86 24.58 -13.53
CA LEU A 375 -8.82 25.42 -12.93
C LEU A 375 -7.60 24.63 -12.49
N VAL A 376 -7.73 23.32 -12.27
CA VAL A 376 -6.67 22.48 -11.68
C VAL A 376 -6.15 21.40 -12.63
N ALA A 377 -6.90 21.04 -13.68
CA ALA A 377 -6.56 19.95 -14.60
C ALA A 377 -5.18 20.10 -15.25
N ASP A 378 -4.81 21.31 -15.69
CA ASP A 378 -3.54 21.57 -16.39
C ASP A 378 -2.28 21.25 -15.55
N THR A 379 -2.42 21.28 -14.22
CA THR A 379 -1.32 21.03 -13.27
C THR A 379 -1.46 19.70 -12.54
N SER A 380 -2.55 18.97 -12.77
CA SER A 380 -2.91 17.74 -12.06
C SER A 380 -3.09 16.59 -13.07
N PRO A 381 -1.99 15.99 -13.58
CA PRO A 381 -2.04 15.01 -14.68
C PRO A 381 -2.76 13.70 -14.32
N THR A 382 -2.99 13.46 -13.03
CA THR A 382 -3.70 12.28 -12.51
C THR A 382 -5.09 12.64 -11.97
N LEU A 383 -5.64 13.81 -12.29
CA LEU A 383 -6.93 14.26 -11.78
C LEU A 383 -8.05 13.30 -12.22
N THR A 384 -8.89 12.89 -11.28
CA THR A 384 -10.07 12.05 -11.56
C THR A 384 -11.19 12.31 -10.56
N ILE A 385 -12.40 11.88 -10.91
CA ILE A 385 -13.57 11.88 -10.04
C ILE A 385 -13.61 10.58 -9.24
N TYR A 386 -13.59 10.71 -7.93
CA TYR A 386 -13.93 9.66 -6.99
C TYR A 386 -15.43 9.70 -6.69
N ASP A 387 -16.09 8.54 -6.76
CA ASP A 387 -17.53 8.39 -6.51
C ASP A 387 -17.73 7.43 -5.34
N THR A 388 -18.30 7.92 -4.23
CA THR A 388 -18.47 7.15 -2.99
C THR A 388 -19.63 6.15 -3.05
N ARG A 389 -20.37 6.09 -4.15
CA ARG A 389 -21.47 5.14 -4.36
C ARG A 389 -21.00 3.83 -4.97
N LYS A 390 -19.73 3.77 -5.40
CA LYS A 390 -19.12 2.56 -5.94
C LYS A 390 -18.84 1.53 -4.85
N ASP A 391 -18.79 0.26 -5.25
CA ASP A 391 -18.49 -0.84 -4.32
C ASP A 391 -17.11 -0.63 -3.66
N GLY A 392 -17.05 -0.73 -2.34
CA GLY A 392 -15.84 -0.46 -1.54
C GLY A 392 -15.48 1.02 -1.35
N HIS A 393 -16.16 1.95 -2.03
CA HIS A 393 -15.86 3.39 -1.99
C HIS A 393 -16.70 4.15 -0.96
N ALA A 394 -17.52 3.47 -0.15
CA ALA A 394 -18.47 4.15 0.73
C ALA A 394 -17.75 5.07 1.71
N GLY A 395 -18.20 6.33 1.73
CA GLY A 395 -17.76 7.38 2.66
C GLY A 395 -18.51 7.39 3.99
N THR A 396 -19.11 6.26 4.38
CA THR A 396 -19.89 6.12 5.62
C THR A 396 -18.99 5.83 6.82
N GLY A 397 -19.55 5.97 8.02
CA GLY A 397 -18.86 5.65 9.25
C GLY A 397 -17.90 6.73 9.72
N HIS A 398 -17.42 6.57 10.95
CA HIS A 398 -16.75 7.64 11.70
C HIS A 398 -17.59 8.93 11.64
N ASP A 399 -18.91 8.77 11.77
CA ASP A 399 -19.91 9.79 11.45
C ASP A 399 -20.96 9.97 12.56
N ARG A 400 -20.82 9.23 13.66
CA ARG A 400 -21.70 9.28 14.80
C ARG A 400 -20.91 9.32 16.10
N ASN A 401 -21.47 10.02 17.08
CA ASN A 401 -20.90 10.04 18.43
C ASN A 401 -21.02 8.66 19.08
N LEU A 402 -20.01 8.30 19.87
CA LEU A 402 -19.89 6.98 20.46
C LEU A 402 -19.75 7.09 21.97
N VAL A 403 -20.28 6.13 22.72
CA VAL A 403 -20.00 6.03 24.16
C VAL A 403 -18.79 5.13 24.35
N VAL A 404 -17.71 5.70 24.86
CA VAL A 404 -16.47 4.97 25.18
C VAL A 404 -16.16 5.22 26.65
N ASP A 405 -16.05 4.14 27.42
CA ASP A 405 -15.87 4.15 28.87
C ASP A 405 -16.94 4.98 29.59
N GLY A 406 -18.20 4.84 29.17
CA GLY A 406 -19.34 5.55 29.76
C GLY A 406 -19.41 7.05 29.45
N LYS A 407 -18.46 7.62 28.69
CA LYS A 407 -18.48 9.03 28.25
C LYS A 407 -18.82 9.10 26.76
N LEU A 408 -19.74 10.00 26.41
CA LEU A 408 -20.02 10.34 25.02
C LEU A 408 -18.80 11.05 24.42
N ARG A 409 -18.28 10.49 23.33
CA ARG A 409 -17.17 11.00 22.53
C ARG A 409 -17.74 11.54 21.22
N ARG A 410 -17.39 12.77 20.89
CA ARG A 410 -17.88 13.45 19.69
C ARG A 410 -17.01 13.13 18.48
N LEU A 411 -17.65 12.59 17.44
CA LEU A 411 -17.05 12.41 16.12
C LEU A 411 -17.72 13.32 15.09
N ASP A 412 -19.00 13.63 15.30
CA ASP A 412 -19.78 14.55 14.47
C ASP A 412 -19.84 15.94 15.13
N TRP A 413 -19.19 16.92 14.49
CA TRP A 413 -19.13 18.32 14.90
C TRP A 413 -20.07 19.20 14.07
N SER A 414 -21.06 18.61 13.39
CA SER A 414 -22.08 19.32 12.64
C SER A 414 -22.95 20.19 13.54
N GLY A 415 -23.30 21.37 13.02
CA GLY A 415 -24.23 22.31 13.66
C GLY A 415 -23.54 23.58 14.16
N PRO A 416 -24.24 24.74 14.11
CA PRO A 416 -23.66 26.04 14.42
C PRO A 416 -23.14 26.14 15.86
N GLN A 417 -23.73 25.40 16.80
CA GLN A 417 -23.32 25.39 18.21
C GLN A 417 -21.93 24.78 18.45
N TYR A 418 -21.36 24.07 17.48
CA TYR A 418 -20.02 23.49 17.58
C TYR A 418 -19.00 24.15 16.65
N ALA A 419 -19.37 25.23 15.95
CA ALA A 419 -18.52 25.84 14.93
C ALA A 419 -17.16 26.30 15.48
N ASP A 420 -17.14 26.97 16.64
CA ASP A 420 -15.90 27.40 17.27
C ASP A 420 -15.05 26.21 17.76
N ALA A 421 -15.69 25.20 18.33
CA ALA A 421 -15.02 23.99 18.81
C ALA A 421 -14.43 23.17 17.65
N LEU A 422 -15.14 23.10 16.51
CA LEU A 422 -14.65 22.49 15.29
C LEU A 422 -13.43 23.24 14.74
N LYS A 423 -13.49 24.58 14.68
CA LYS A 423 -12.34 25.41 14.28
C LYS A 423 -11.14 25.11 15.19
N ASP A 424 -11.34 25.16 16.50
CA ASP A 424 -10.29 24.91 17.48
C ASP A 424 -9.67 23.51 17.30
N LEU A 425 -10.50 22.47 17.12
CA LEU A 425 -10.04 21.10 16.86
C LEU A 425 -9.26 20.98 15.54
N ILE A 426 -9.73 21.60 14.45
CA ILE A 426 -9.03 21.60 13.16
C ILE A 426 -7.66 22.28 13.28
N GLU A 427 -7.59 23.43 13.95
CA GLU A 427 -6.32 24.13 14.19
C GLU A 427 -5.36 23.28 15.02
N TYR A 428 -5.84 22.54 16.01
CA TYR A 428 -5.02 21.58 16.74
C TYR A 428 -4.52 20.45 15.83
N LEU A 429 -5.38 19.88 14.98
CA LEU A 429 -4.99 18.80 14.06
C LEU A 429 -3.98 19.24 12.99
N LYS A 430 -3.91 20.52 12.64
CA LYS A 430 -2.81 21.08 11.82
C LYS A 430 -1.45 20.99 12.53
N THR A 431 -1.42 20.94 13.86
CA THR A 431 -0.16 20.84 14.63
C THR A 431 0.31 19.40 14.87
N ARG A 432 -0.47 18.40 14.43
CA ARG A 432 -0.21 16.99 14.71
C ARG A 432 0.62 16.30 13.66
#